data_AF-A0A420IQH8-F1
#
_entry.id   AF-A0A420IQH8-F1
#
_cell.length_a   1.000
_cell.length_b   1.000
_cell.length_c   1.000
_cell.angle_alpha   90.00
_cell.angle_beta   90.00
_cell.angle_gamma   90.00
#
_symmetry.space_group_name_H-M   'P 1'
#
loop_
_entity.id
_entity.type
_entity.pdbx_description
1 polymer ?
#
loop_
_entity_poly.entity_id
_entity_poly.type
_entity_poly.pdbx_seq_one_letter_code
_entity_poly.pdbx_strand_id
1 'polypeptide(L)'
;MEEIAGIARQFIEFYYNQFDVDRKQLAFLYRDNSMLTFESTTVQGATAIVEKLSVSVVMRGTKHAVSTLDAQPSGSQGEIIILVTGQLLRSYAGGRRRQTDELQSNVPIKTV
;
A
#
# COMPACT_ATOMS: atom_id res chain seq x y z
N MET A 1 5.76 -18.08 -14.42
CA MET A 1 4.51 -17.38 -14.05
C MET A 1 4.19 -17.53 -12.57
N GLU A 2 4.18 -18.76 -12.02
CA GLU A 2 3.90 -19.00 -10.59
C GLU A 2 4.94 -18.36 -9.63
N GLU A 3 6.20 -18.32 -10.04
CA GLU A 3 7.29 -17.70 -9.28
C GLU A 3 7.14 -16.18 -9.11
N ILE A 4 6.80 -15.44 -10.17
CA ILE A 4 6.56 -13.98 -10.12
C ILE A 4 5.40 -13.66 -9.18
N ALA A 5 4.31 -14.44 -9.25
CA ALA A 5 3.19 -14.29 -8.33
C ALA A 5 3.59 -14.57 -6.87
N GLY A 6 4.49 -15.53 -6.64
CA GLY A 6 5.06 -15.81 -5.32
C GLY A 6 5.86 -14.62 -4.77
N ILE A 7 6.79 -14.07 -5.56
CA ILE A 7 7.61 -12.91 -5.18
C ILE A 7 6.73 -11.69 -4.90
N ALA A 8 5.75 -11.42 -5.77
CA ALA A 8 4.84 -10.31 -5.63
C ALA A 8 4.01 -10.40 -4.34
N ARG A 9 3.48 -11.60 -4.00
CA ARG A 9 2.75 -11.80 -2.73
C ARG A 9 3.62 -11.53 -1.51
N GLN A 10 4.84 -12.07 -1.49
CA GLN A 10 5.78 -11.83 -0.37
C GLN A 10 6.13 -10.35 -0.22
N PHE A 11 6.39 -9.67 -1.34
CA PHE A 11 6.67 -8.23 -1.34
C PHE A 11 5.48 -7.42 -0.82
N ILE A 12 4.26 -7.71 -1.30
CA ILE A 12 3.05 -6.99 -0.89
C ILE A 12 2.71 -7.24 0.58
N GLU A 13 2.83 -8.47 1.05
CA GLU A 13 2.64 -8.81 2.47
C GLU A 13 3.63 -8.04 3.34
N PHE A 14 4.92 -8.06 2.99
CA PHE A 14 5.94 -7.29 3.68
C PHE A 14 5.64 -5.78 3.67
N TYR A 15 5.37 -5.22 2.48
CA TYR A 15 5.14 -3.79 2.27
C TYR A 15 3.94 -3.29 3.10
N TYR A 16 2.78 -3.95 3.02
CA TYR A 16 1.60 -3.52 3.77
C TYR A 16 1.71 -3.77 5.28
N ASN A 17 2.35 -4.86 5.69
CA ASN A 17 2.62 -5.07 7.12
C ASN A 17 3.47 -3.93 7.68
N GLN A 18 4.52 -3.54 6.97
CA GLN A 18 5.38 -2.43 7.38
C GLN A 18 4.62 -1.10 7.33
N PHE A 19 3.80 -0.88 6.30
CA PHE A 19 2.96 0.29 6.15
C PHE A 19 1.98 0.47 7.32
N ASP A 20 1.40 -0.62 7.79
CA ASP A 20 0.40 -0.62 8.87
C ASP A 20 1.02 -0.44 10.25
N VAL A 21 2.30 -0.77 10.42
CA VAL A 21 3.03 -0.64 11.69
C VAL A 21 3.78 0.69 11.76
N ASP A 22 4.69 0.93 10.82
CA ASP A 22 5.52 2.14 10.77
C ASP A 22 5.99 2.42 9.34
N ARG A 23 5.34 3.39 8.72
CA ARG A 23 5.60 3.83 7.34
C ARG A 23 7.00 4.38 7.13
N LYS A 24 7.66 4.85 8.18
CA LYS A 24 9.02 5.39 8.06
C LYS A 24 10.02 4.33 7.63
N GLN A 25 9.75 3.09 7.99
CA GLN A 25 10.59 1.95 7.64
C GLN A 25 10.42 1.51 6.18
N LEU A 26 9.51 2.11 5.40
CA LEU A 26 9.42 1.84 3.97
C LEU A 26 10.51 2.56 3.16
N ALA A 27 11.27 3.49 3.76
CA ALA A 27 12.26 4.30 3.07
C ALA A 27 13.26 3.48 2.23
N PHE A 28 13.72 2.33 2.76
CA PHE A 28 14.72 1.50 2.09
C PHE A 28 14.19 0.75 0.85
N LEU A 29 12.86 0.68 0.68
CA LEU A 29 12.24 0.09 -0.50
C LEU A 29 12.24 1.04 -1.70
N TYR A 30 12.48 2.34 -1.45
CA TYR A 30 12.51 3.37 -2.48
C TYR A 30 13.95 3.77 -2.84
N ARG A 31 14.08 4.45 -3.97
CA ARG A 31 15.31 5.02 -4.52
C ARG A 31 15.09 6.50 -4.83
N ASP A 32 16.15 7.22 -5.17
CA ASP A 32 16.09 8.66 -5.47
C ASP A 32 15.21 8.98 -6.68
N ASN A 33 15.09 8.03 -7.62
CA ASN A 33 14.23 8.13 -8.79
C ASN A 33 12.85 7.48 -8.63
N SER A 34 12.52 6.92 -7.45
CA SER A 34 11.18 6.39 -7.19
C SER A 34 10.15 7.51 -7.20
N MET A 35 8.94 7.21 -7.67
CA MET A 35 7.82 8.14 -7.70
C MET A 35 6.61 7.55 -6.99
N LEU A 36 5.85 8.40 -6.30
CA LEU A 36 4.55 8.07 -5.74
C LEU A 36 3.54 9.10 -6.22
N THR A 37 2.42 8.64 -6.77
CA THR A 37 1.25 9.48 -7.02
C THR A 37 0.11 9.07 -6.10
N PHE A 38 -0.27 9.96 -5.19
CA PHE A 38 -1.33 9.73 -4.21
C PHE A 38 -2.29 10.93 -4.16
N GLU A 39 -3.60 10.67 -4.34
CA GLU A 39 -4.65 11.70 -4.36
C GLU A 39 -4.30 12.89 -5.27
N SER A 40 -3.91 12.60 -6.51
CA SER A 40 -3.49 13.57 -7.53
C SER A 40 -2.19 14.33 -7.24
N THR A 41 -1.52 14.06 -6.12
CA THR A 41 -0.19 14.63 -5.82
C THR A 41 0.90 13.65 -6.18
N THR A 42 1.87 14.08 -6.97
CA THR A 42 3.08 13.28 -7.27
C THR A 42 4.28 13.79 -6.48
N VAL A 43 5.05 12.87 -5.92
CA VAL A 43 6.33 13.13 -5.24
C VAL A 43 7.40 12.18 -5.76
N GLN A 44 8.67 12.58 -5.67
CA GLN A 44 9.82 11.80 -6.10
C GLN A 44 10.84 11.67 -4.96
N GLY A 45 11.47 10.50 -4.87
CA GLY A 45 12.52 10.19 -3.91
C GLY A 45 12.01 9.62 -2.58
N ALA A 46 12.80 8.73 -1.98
CA ALA A 46 12.42 7.96 -0.79
C ALA A 46 11.92 8.83 0.38
N THR A 47 12.63 9.92 0.68
CA THR A 47 12.26 10.86 1.76
C THR A 47 10.90 11.48 1.55
N ALA A 48 10.65 12.04 0.36
CA ALA A 48 9.39 12.71 0.04
C ALA A 48 8.21 11.71 0.00
N ILE A 49 8.46 10.49 -0.48
CA ILE A 49 7.47 9.41 -0.49
C ILE A 49 7.05 9.05 0.95
N VAL A 50 8.00 8.77 1.83
CA VAL A 50 7.71 8.38 3.22
C VAL A 50 7.06 9.52 4.01
N GLU A 51 7.46 10.76 3.75
CA GLU A 51 6.80 11.94 4.32
C GLU A 51 5.33 12.02 3.87
N LYS A 52 5.06 11.89 2.57
CA LYS A 52 3.69 11.88 2.01
C LYS A 52 2.83 10.78 2.63
N LEU A 53 3.38 9.58 2.78
CA LEU A 53 2.69 8.44 3.40
C LEU A 53 2.44 8.64 4.91
N SER A 54 3.36 9.33 5.61
CA SER A 54 3.26 9.59 7.05
C SER A 54 2.26 10.72 7.39
N VAL A 55 2.19 11.75 6.55
CA VAL A 55 1.33 12.93 6.75
C VAL A 55 -0.13 12.64 6.39
N SER A 56 -0.40 11.67 5.50
CA SER A 56 -1.76 11.31 5.08
C SER A 56 -2.63 10.87 6.27
N VAL A 57 -3.46 11.80 6.77
CA VAL A 57 -4.35 11.63 7.93
C VAL A 57 -5.36 10.50 7.72
N VAL A 58 -5.68 10.18 6.46
CA VAL A 58 -6.56 9.09 6.06
C VAL A 58 -6.02 7.72 6.50
N MET A 59 -4.71 7.61 6.70
CA MET A 59 -4.00 6.36 6.93
C MET A 59 -3.64 6.09 8.40
N ARG A 60 -4.03 6.93 9.36
CA ARG A 60 -3.73 6.62 10.78
C ARG A 60 -4.62 5.47 11.27
N GLY A 61 -3.99 4.39 11.75
CA GLY A 61 -4.71 3.21 12.24
C GLY A 61 -5.40 2.39 11.14
N THR A 62 -4.89 2.45 9.91
CA THR A 62 -5.37 1.63 8.79
C THR A 62 -4.75 0.23 8.82
N LYS A 63 -5.55 -0.75 8.38
CA LYS A 63 -5.11 -2.09 8.01
C LYS A 63 -5.45 -2.35 6.55
N HIS A 64 -4.47 -2.84 5.78
CA HIS A 64 -4.69 -3.22 4.39
C HIS A 64 -5.32 -4.61 4.33
N ALA A 65 -6.49 -4.71 3.70
CA ALA A 65 -7.13 -5.98 3.37
C ALA A 65 -7.06 -6.18 1.86
N VAL A 66 -6.15 -7.04 1.41
CA VAL A 66 -5.95 -7.33 -0.02
C VAL A 66 -7.05 -8.27 -0.51
N SER A 67 -7.74 -7.88 -1.59
CA SER A 67 -8.77 -8.68 -2.25
C SER A 67 -8.22 -9.42 -3.47
N THR A 68 -7.53 -8.69 -4.35
CA THR A 68 -6.85 -9.28 -5.53
C THR A 68 -5.43 -8.76 -5.65
N LEU A 69 -4.56 -9.62 -6.20
CA LEU A 69 -3.18 -9.30 -6.53
C LEU A 69 -2.86 -9.96 -7.85
N ASP A 70 -2.56 -9.15 -8.84
CA ASP A 70 -2.17 -9.57 -10.18
C ASP A 70 -0.75 -9.07 -10.46
N ALA A 71 0.15 -9.98 -10.82
CA ALA A 71 1.55 -9.66 -11.08
C ALA A 71 1.94 -10.08 -12.50
N GLN A 72 2.66 -9.20 -13.19
CA GLN A 72 3.16 -9.43 -14.55
C GLN A 72 4.62 -8.96 -14.64
N PRO A 73 5.45 -9.55 -15.52
CA PRO A 73 6.72 -8.96 -15.87
C PRO A 73 6.49 -7.61 -16.57
N SER A 74 7.25 -6.58 -16.21
CA SER A 74 7.11 -5.22 -16.76
C SER A 74 8.32 -4.75 -17.57
N GLY A 75 9.42 -5.49 -17.53
CA GLY A 75 10.64 -5.19 -18.27
C GLY A 75 11.41 -6.46 -18.63
N SER A 76 12.56 -6.28 -19.28
CA SER A 76 13.41 -7.38 -19.75
C SER A 76 14.41 -7.86 -18.70
N GLN A 77 14.55 -7.17 -17.56
CA GLN A 77 15.58 -7.42 -16.55
C GLN A 77 15.01 -7.93 -15.22
N GLY A 78 13.79 -8.48 -15.24
CA GLY A 78 13.15 -9.04 -14.06
C GLY A 78 12.31 -8.04 -13.27
N GLU A 79 11.98 -6.89 -13.86
CA GLU A 79 11.02 -5.96 -13.28
C GLU A 79 9.62 -6.58 -13.25
N ILE A 80 8.88 -6.30 -12.16
CA ILE A 80 7.53 -6.81 -11.93
C ILE A 80 6.61 -5.61 -11.75
N ILE A 81 5.48 -5.61 -12.46
CA ILE A 81 4.35 -4.72 -12.15
C ILE A 81 3.31 -5.50 -11.35
N ILE A 82 2.81 -4.87 -10.28
CA ILE A 82 1.83 -5.48 -9.38
C ILE A 82 0.61 -4.57 -9.29
N LEU A 83 -0.55 -5.11 -9.66
CA LEU A 83 -1.84 -4.47 -9.41
C LEU A 83 -2.48 -5.10 -8.19
N VAL A 84 -2.79 -4.28 -7.18
CA VAL A 84 -3.50 -4.71 -5.99
C VAL A 84 -4.86 -4.03 -5.93
N THR A 85 -5.91 -4.79 -5.60
CA THR A 85 -7.20 -4.23 -5.19
C THR A 85 -7.53 -4.71 -3.78
N GLY A 86 -8.26 -3.90 -3.03
CA GLY A 86 -8.55 -4.21 -1.63
C GLY A 86 -9.23 -3.07 -0.91
N GLN A 87 -9.23 -3.16 0.41
CA GLN A 87 -9.87 -2.23 1.33
C GLN A 87 -8.87 -1.71 2.35
N LEU A 88 -9.08 -0.46 2.77
CA LEU A 88 -8.42 0.11 3.93
C LEU A 88 -9.38 0.06 5.11
N LEU A 89 -9.12 -0.83 6.06
CA LEU A 89 -9.90 -0.97 7.28
C LEU A 89 -9.38 0.01 8.33
N ARG A 90 -10.27 0.81 8.93
CA ARG A 90 -9.90 1.72 10.03
C ARG A 90 -10.40 1.18 11.35
N SER A 91 -9.52 1.11 12.34
CA SER A 91 -9.95 0.79 13.71
C SER A 91 -10.58 2.03 14.36
N TYR A 92 -11.88 1.97 14.64
CA TYR A 92 -12.56 2.99 15.46
C TYR A 92 -12.55 2.57 16.93
N ALA A 93 -11.94 3.38 17.80
CA ALA A 93 -12.09 3.24 19.25
C ALA A 93 -13.21 4.19 19.72
N GLY A 94 -14.46 3.70 19.81
CA GLY A 94 -15.58 4.50 20.29
C GLY A 94 -16.92 3.76 20.38
N GLY A 95 -17.29 3.41 21.63
CA GLY A 95 -18.61 3.06 22.19
C GLY A 95 -19.81 2.72 21.27
N ARG A 96 -20.33 1.50 21.44
CA ARG A 96 -21.67 0.99 21.04
C ARG A 96 -22.45 1.85 20.04
N ARG A 97 -22.47 1.43 18.76
CA ARG A 97 -23.69 1.32 17.95
C ARG A 97 -23.43 0.55 16.63
N ARG A 98 -24.25 -0.49 16.46
CA ARG A 98 -24.63 -1.32 15.30
C ARG A 98 -23.52 -1.87 14.38
N GLN A 99 -23.45 -3.20 14.39
CA GLN A 99 -22.57 -4.14 13.67
C GLN A 99 -22.70 -4.11 12.13
N THR A 100 -23.07 -3.00 11.50
CA THR A 100 -23.25 -2.95 10.02
C THR A 100 -22.53 -1.80 9.33
N ASP A 101 -21.90 -0.88 10.06
CA ASP A 101 -21.19 0.24 9.43
C ASP A 101 -19.67 0.04 9.52
N GLU A 102 -19.19 -1.07 8.95
CA GLU A 102 -17.85 -1.04 8.37
C GLU A 102 -17.92 -0.05 7.21
N LEU A 103 -17.41 1.17 7.43
CA LEU A 103 -17.09 2.06 6.32
C LEU A 103 -15.94 1.41 5.54
N GLN A 104 -16.29 0.45 4.68
CA GLN A 104 -15.48 -0.04 3.58
C GLN A 104 -15.25 1.14 2.66
N SER A 105 -14.29 1.98 3.02
CA SER A 105 -13.72 2.87 2.04
C SER A 105 -13.02 1.95 1.04
N ASN A 106 -13.68 1.69 -0.09
CA ASN A 106 -13.05 1.17 -1.30
C ASN A 106 -12.09 2.24 -1.81
N VAL A 107 -11.02 2.46 -1.04
CA VAL A 107 -9.86 3.20 -1.50
C VAL A 107 -9.06 2.16 -2.26
N PRO A 108 -9.00 2.21 -3.59
CA PRO A 108 -8.12 1.34 -4.33
C PRO A 108 -6.71 1.55 -3.79
N ILE A 109 -6.10 0.48 -3.30
CA ILE A 109 -4.72 0.51 -2.84
C ILE A 109 -3.87 0.57 -4.13
N LYS A 110 -3.61 1.79 -4.61
CA LYS A 110 -2.97 2.00 -5.91
C LYS A 110 -1.50 1.56 -5.88
N THR A 111 -1.21 0.71 -6.86
CA THR A 111 0.03 0.35 -7.56
C THR A 111 1.33 0.98 -7.06
N VAL A 112 2.32 0.12 -6.81
CA VAL A 112 3.75 0.45 -6.89
C VAL A 112 4.21 0.21 -8.32
#